data_AF-A0A7S0KL51-F1
#
_entry.id   AF-A0A7S0KL51-F1
#
_cell.length_a   1.000
_cell.length_b   1.000
_cell.length_c   1.000
_cell.angle_alpha   90.00
_cell.angle_beta   90.00
_cell.angle_gamma   90.00
#
_symmetry.space_group_name_H-M   'P 1'
#
loop_
_entity.id
_entity.type
_entity.pdbx_description
1 polymer ?
#
loop_
_entity_poly.entity_id
_entity_poly.type
_entity_poly.pdbx_seq_one_letter_code
_entity_poly.pdbx_strand_id
1 'polypeptide(L)'
;GRVVATLSSRLVRLRDVAAPAWQAIVATEDHRFFRHRGVDVNGLGRAVVSLGRLGGGSTITQQLIKNMVLSNDRTVTRKLAEILLSLELEKRLSKEQTLEAYVNNVYWGHGAFGIAAASAAYFGKTPAQLDIGEASLLAALLPCPEALSPY
;
A
#
# COMPACT_ATOMS: atom_id res chain seq x y z
N GLY A 1 8.99 -19.59 13.20
CA GLY A 1 7.82 -19.60 12.30
C GLY A 1 6.65 -18.95 13.00
N ARG A 2 6.24 -17.77 12.55
CA ARG A 2 4.95 -17.16 12.89
C ARG A 2 4.46 -16.46 11.63
N VAL A 3 3.75 -17.20 10.79
CA VAL A 3 2.88 -16.61 9.79
C VAL A 3 1.67 -16.11 10.57
N VAL A 4 1.71 -14.85 11.01
CA VAL A 4 0.51 -14.15 11.50
C VAL A 4 -0.11 -13.49 10.28
N ALA A 5 -0.67 -14.31 9.39
CA ALA A 5 -1.64 -13.85 8.42
C ALA A 5 -3.00 -14.02 9.10
N THR A 6 -3.40 -13.04 9.89
CA THR A 6 -4.79 -12.92 10.32
C THR A 6 -5.60 -12.62 9.07
N LEU A 7 -6.14 -13.66 8.42
CA LEU A 7 -7.07 -13.55 7.29
C LEU A 7 -8.37 -12.93 7.80
N SER A 8 -8.38 -11.61 7.93
CA SER A 8 -9.59 -10.84 8.19
C SER A 8 -10.44 -10.79 6.91
N SER A 9 -11.56 -11.49 6.97
CA SER A 9 -12.81 -11.37 6.21
C SER A 9 -12.82 -10.56 4.89
N ARG A 10 -12.91 -11.33 3.80
CA ARG A 10 -13.38 -10.98 2.44
C ARG A 10 -12.41 -10.14 1.60
N LEU A 11 -11.56 -10.85 0.84
CA LEU A 11 -10.83 -10.26 -0.29
C LEU A 11 -11.80 -9.49 -1.19
N VAL A 12 -11.51 -8.21 -1.41
CA VAL A 12 -12.29 -7.34 -2.28
C VAL A 12 -11.55 -7.21 -3.60
N ARG A 13 -12.28 -7.38 -4.71
CA ARG A 13 -11.68 -7.13 -6.02
C ARG A 13 -11.51 -5.64 -6.22
N LEU A 14 -10.45 -5.21 -6.90
CA LEU A 14 -10.18 -3.80 -7.14
C LEU A 14 -11.35 -3.09 -7.85
N ARG A 15 -12.07 -3.80 -8.73
CA ARG A 15 -13.26 -3.29 -9.42
C ARG A 15 -14.46 -3.02 -8.49
N ASP A 16 -14.47 -3.64 -7.32
CA ASP A 16 -15.50 -3.51 -6.29
C ASP A 16 -15.07 -2.45 -5.22
N VAL A 17 -13.95 -1.75 -5.44
CA VAL A 17 -13.48 -0.61 -4.65
C VAL A 17 -13.84 0.69 -5.38
N ALA A 18 -14.36 1.69 -4.66
CA ALA A 18 -14.69 2.98 -5.26
C ALA A 18 -13.46 3.58 -5.97
N ALA A 19 -13.65 4.08 -7.19
CA ALA A 19 -12.55 4.62 -7.98
C ALA A 19 -11.72 5.71 -7.26
N PRO A 20 -12.35 6.66 -6.54
CA PRO A 20 -11.61 7.64 -5.76
C PRO A 20 -10.68 7.02 -4.71
N ALA A 21 -11.03 5.87 -4.12
CA ALA A 21 -10.23 5.22 -3.08
C ALA A 21 -8.91 4.67 -3.63
N TRP A 22 -8.95 3.83 -4.67
CA TRP A 22 -7.70 3.31 -5.23
C TRP A 22 -6.88 4.40 -5.94
N GLN A 23 -7.54 5.42 -6.52
CA GLN A 23 -6.86 6.56 -7.13
C GLN A 23 -6.12 7.41 -6.09
N ALA A 24 -6.75 7.70 -4.95
CA ALA A 24 -6.12 8.46 -3.86
C ALA A 24 -4.91 7.69 -3.30
N ILE A 25 -5.04 6.37 -3.12
CA ILE A 25 -3.93 5.52 -2.66
C ILE A 25 -2.75 5.60 -3.64
N VAL A 26 -3.01 5.42 -4.94
CA VAL A 26 -1.96 5.52 -5.97
C VAL A 26 -1.35 6.92 -5.98
N ALA A 27 -2.15 7.97 -5.91
CA ALA A 27 -1.64 9.35 -5.93
C ALA A 27 -0.71 9.66 -4.74
N THR A 28 -1.05 9.16 -3.55
CA THR A 28 -0.31 9.42 -2.31
C THR A 28 0.93 8.54 -2.19
N GLU A 29 0.79 7.23 -2.40
CA GLU A 29 1.86 6.27 -2.12
C GLU A 29 2.83 6.10 -3.31
N ASP A 30 2.32 6.19 -4.54
CA ASP A 30 3.08 5.82 -5.74
C ASP A 30 2.46 6.41 -7.02
N HIS A 31 2.53 7.74 -7.18
CA HIS A 31 1.87 8.45 -8.30
C HIS A 31 2.29 7.99 -9.70
N ARG A 32 3.38 7.20 -9.83
CA ARG A 32 3.85 6.60 -11.09
C ARG A 32 3.63 5.10 -11.14
N PHE A 33 2.79 4.54 -10.26
CA PHE A 33 2.55 3.11 -10.11
C PHE A 33 2.38 2.39 -11.46
N PHE A 34 1.52 2.92 -12.34
CA PHE A 34 1.24 2.31 -13.64
C PHE A 34 2.35 2.50 -14.70
N ARG A 35 3.41 3.27 -14.41
CA ARG A 35 4.49 3.62 -15.35
C ARG A 35 5.81 2.88 -15.08
N HIS A 36 5.98 2.24 -13.93
CA HIS A 36 7.17 1.47 -13.61
C HIS A 36 6.85 -0.03 -13.46
N ARG A 37 7.89 -0.87 -13.30
CA ARG A 37 7.74 -2.31 -13.06
C ARG A 37 8.38 -2.65 -11.71
N GLY A 38 7.65 -2.46 -10.62
CA GLY A 38 8.12 -2.74 -9.25
C GLY A 38 8.97 -1.67 -8.58
N VAL A 39 9.81 -0.93 -9.30
CA VAL A 39 10.64 0.15 -8.72
C VAL A 39 10.54 1.43 -9.55
N ASP A 40 10.24 2.57 -8.91
CA ASP A 40 10.33 3.89 -9.53
C ASP A 40 11.74 4.47 -9.34
N VAL A 41 12.56 4.41 -10.38
CA VAL A 41 13.93 4.94 -10.38
C VAL A 41 13.94 6.46 -10.13
N ASN A 42 12.96 7.20 -10.66
CA ASN A 42 12.91 8.66 -10.43
C ASN A 42 12.45 8.97 -9.02
N GLY A 43 11.50 8.19 -8.50
CA GLY A 43 11.05 8.27 -7.11
C GLY A 43 12.19 8.00 -6.13
N LEU A 44 12.97 6.95 -6.39
CA LEU A 44 14.15 6.62 -5.60
C LEU A 44 15.21 7.72 -5.68
N GLY A 45 15.53 8.21 -6.88
CA GLY A 45 16.49 9.30 -7.08
C GLY A 45 16.07 10.59 -6.37
N ARG A 46 14.80 10.99 -6.48
CA ARG A 46 14.23 12.14 -5.75
C ARG A 46 14.35 11.96 -4.24
N ALA A 47 14.03 10.77 -3.72
CA ALA A 47 14.13 10.49 -2.29
C ALA A 47 15.59 10.55 -1.80
N VAL A 48 16.54 10.05 -2.59
CA VAL A 48 17.98 10.13 -2.26
C VAL A 48 18.46 11.59 -2.24
N VAL A 49 18.20 12.36 -3.31
CA VAL A 49 18.65 13.75 -3.43
C VAL A 49 18.01 14.65 -2.37
N SER A 50 16.74 14.43 -2.06
CA SER A 50 16.04 15.20 -1.02
C SER A 50 16.26 14.69 0.40
N LEU A 51 17.04 13.61 0.59
CA LEU A 51 17.17 12.91 1.88
C LEU A 51 15.81 12.55 2.49
N GLY A 52 14.84 12.18 1.64
CA GLY A 52 13.48 11.83 2.01
C GLY A 52 12.56 13.02 2.32
N ARG A 53 13.03 14.27 2.25
CA ARG A 53 12.22 15.46 2.53
C ARG A 53 11.09 15.68 1.52
N LEU A 54 11.22 15.13 0.32
CA LEU A 54 10.20 15.18 -0.74
C LEU A 54 9.46 13.84 -0.90
N GLY A 55 9.30 13.11 0.21
CA GLY A 55 8.60 11.84 0.28
C GLY A 55 9.50 10.61 0.11
N GLY A 56 8.89 9.45 0.36
CA GLY A 56 9.55 8.15 0.21
C GLY A 56 9.80 7.77 -1.24
N GLY A 57 10.84 6.98 -1.48
CA GLY A 57 11.15 6.38 -2.78
C GLY A 57 10.61 4.97 -2.96
N SER A 58 9.80 4.47 -2.03
CA SER A 58 9.28 3.10 -2.08
C SER A 58 7.96 3.03 -2.85
N THR A 59 7.82 2.05 -3.72
CA THR A 59 6.60 1.81 -4.52
C THR A 59 5.57 0.98 -3.76
N ILE A 60 4.33 0.96 -4.26
CA ILE A 60 3.27 0.07 -3.75
C ILE A 60 3.71 -1.40 -3.77
N THR A 61 4.39 -1.83 -4.84
CA THR A 61 4.90 -3.21 -4.99
C THR A 61 5.95 -3.55 -3.93
N GLN A 62 6.87 -2.61 -3.65
CA GLN A 62 7.86 -2.79 -2.59
C GLN A 62 7.22 -2.87 -1.21
N GLN A 63 6.22 -2.03 -0.96
CA GLN A 63 5.47 -2.07 0.30
C GLN A 63 4.70 -3.37 0.47
N LEU A 64 4.07 -3.89 -0.61
CA LEU A 64 3.40 -5.19 -0.60
C LEU A 64 4.35 -6.33 -0.23
N ILE A 65 5.50 -6.41 -0.89
CA ILE A 65 6.54 -7.41 -0.58
C ILE A 65 7.03 -7.28 0.86
N LYS A 66 7.31 -6.05 1.30
CA LYS A 66 7.75 -5.77 2.68
C LYS A 66 6.73 -6.32 3.69
N ASN A 67 5.44 -6.07 3.47
CA ASN A 67 4.40 -6.43 4.42
C ASN A 67 4.06 -7.92 4.41
N MET A 68 4.18 -8.61 3.26
CA MET A 68 3.78 -10.02 3.13
C MET A 68 4.91 -11.03 3.33
N VAL A 69 6.14 -10.67 2.94
CA VAL A 69 7.22 -11.66 2.76
C VAL A 69 8.39 -11.44 3.71
N LEU A 70 8.71 -10.18 4.04
CA LEU A 70 9.93 -9.83 4.75
C LEU A 70 9.67 -9.45 6.20
N SER A 71 10.66 -9.64 7.06
CA SER A 71 10.64 -9.08 8.42
C SER A 71 10.75 -7.55 8.38
N ASN A 72 10.35 -6.89 9.47
CA ASN A 72 10.45 -5.43 9.61
C ASN A 72 11.88 -4.91 9.87
N ASP A 73 12.91 -5.75 9.73
CA ASP A 73 14.31 -5.42 10.08
C ASP A 73 14.93 -4.44 9.09
N ARG A 74 15.20 -3.20 9.48
CA ARG A 74 15.68 -2.14 8.57
C ARG A 74 17.15 -2.28 8.14
N THR A 75 17.48 -3.32 7.36
CA THR A 75 18.82 -3.53 6.79
C THR A 75 18.89 -3.25 5.29
N VAL A 76 20.07 -2.90 4.79
CA VAL A 76 20.33 -2.70 3.35
C VAL A 76 20.07 -4.00 2.57
N THR A 77 20.49 -5.14 3.11
CA THR A 77 20.27 -6.46 2.51
C THR A 77 18.78 -6.76 2.32
N ARG A 78 17.96 -6.46 3.34
CA ARG A 78 16.51 -6.58 3.21
C ARG A 78 15.95 -5.63 2.15
N LYS A 79 16.45 -4.39 2.07
CA LYS A 79 16.01 -3.44 1.05
C LYS A 79 16.35 -3.90 -0.38
N LEU A 80 17.50 -4.52 -0.57
CA LEU A 80 17.85 -5.15 -1.85
C LEU A 80 16.92 -6.33 -2.17
N ALA A 81 16.60 -7.16 -1.18
CA ALA A 81 15.62 -8.24 -1.35
C ALA A 81 14.23 -7.71 -1.73
N GLU A 82 13.75 -6.62 -1.12
CA GLU A 82 12.50 -5.96 -1.51
C GLU A 82 12.52 -5.57 -3.00
N ILE A 83 13.61 -4.96 -3.47
CA ILE A 83 13.76 -4.55 -4.87
C ILE A 83 13.66 -5.76 -5.80
N LEU A 84 14.46 -6.80 -5.56
CA LEU A 84 14.51 -7.98 -6.43
C LEU A 84 13.17 -8.73 -6.45
N LEU A 85 12.54 -8.91 -5.30
CA LEU A 85 11.23 -9.56 -5.19
C LEU A 85 10.12 -8.73 -5.82
N SER A 86 10.18 -7.40 -5.75
CA SER A 86 9.20 -6.52 -6.41
C SER A 86 9.30 -6.62 -7.93
N LEU A 87 10.52 -6.66 -8.47
CA LEU A 87 10.74 -6.87 -9.91
C LEU A 87 10.20 -8.23 -10.37
N GLU A 88 10.36 -9.27 -9.56
CA GLU A 88 9.86 -10.61 -9.86
C GLU A 88 8.33 -10.69 -9.77
N LEU A 89 7.72 -10.05 -8.77
CA LEU A 89 6.27 -10.00 -8.62
C LEU A 89 5.59 -9.36 -9.84
N GLU A 90 6.18 -8.29 -10.36
CA GLU A 90 5.65 -7.54 -11.51
C GLU A 90 5.79 -8.26 -12.85
N LYS A 91 6.52 -9.38 -12.90
CA LYS A 91 6.48 -10.29 -14.05
C LYS A 91 5.30 -11.26 -13.98
N ARG A 92 4.75 -11.47 -12.78
CA ARG A 92 3.72 -12.50 -12.50
C ARG A 92 2.33 -11.91 -12.35
N LEU A 93 2.23 -10.69 -11.84
CA LEU A 93 0.96 -10.00 -11.60
C LEU A 93 0.83 -8.76 -12.48
N SER A 94 -0.39 -8.46 -12.93
CA SER A 94 -0.72 -7.17 -13.51
C SER A 94 -0.68 -6.06 -12.45
N LYS A 95 -0.72 -4.80 -12.90
CA LYS A 95 -0.79 -3.65 -11.99
C LYS A 95 -2.06 -3.64 -11.15
N GLU A 96 -3.19 -3.99 -11.76
CA GLU A 96 -4.48 -4.11 -11.09
C GLU A 96 -4.44 -5.21 -10.03
N GLN A 97 -3.86 -6.37 -10.35
CA GLN A 97 -3.71 -7.48 -9.40
C GLN A 97 -2.78 -7.13 -8.24
N THR A 98 -1.69 -6.40 -8.51
CA THR A 98 -0.76 -5.92 -7.48
C THR A 98 -1.43 -4.90 -6.57
N LEU A 99 -2.19 -3.96 -7.14
CA LEU A 99 -2.93 -2.97 -6.36
C LEU A 99 -4.06 -3.62 -5.55
N GLU A 100 -4.77 -4.60 -6.12
CA GLU A 100 -5.76 -5.42 -5.41
C GLU A 100 -5.13 -6.12 -4.21
N ALA A 101 -3.99 -6.79 -4.41
CA ALA A 101 -3.27 -7.45 -3.32
C ALA A 101 -2.82 -6.44 -2.26
N TYR A 102 -2.32 -5.27 -2.67
CA TYR A 102 -1.93 -4.20 -1.75
C TYR A 102 -3.08 -3.70 -0.88
N VAL A 103 -4.19 -3.28 -1.50
CA VAL A 103 -5.32 -2.72 -0.74
C VAL A 103 -5.99 -3.73 0.17
N ASN A 104 -5.85 -5.04 -0.09
CA ASN A 104 -6.38 -6.08 0.80
C ASN A 104 -5.45 -6.42 1.97
N ASN A 105 -4.18 -6.02 1.94
CA ASN A 105 -3.19 -6.45 2.94
C ASN A 105 -2.54 -5.30 3.73
N VAL A 106 -2.59 -4.07 3.24
CA VAL A 106 -1.97 -2.96 3.95
C VAL A 106 -2.73 -2.61 5.24
N TYR A 107 -1.98 -2.13 6.23
CA TYR A 107 -2.48 -1.79 7.56
C TYR A 107 -2.89 -0.32 7.62
N TRP A 108 -4.10 -0.05 8.09
CA TRP A 108 -4.68 1.29 8.21
C TRP A 108 -4.73 1.83 9.64
N GLY A 109 -4.19 1.11 10.63
CA GLY A 109 -4.31 1.50 12.05
C GLY A 109 -5.47 0.79 12.73
N HIS A 110 -5.52 0.83 14.07
CA HIS A 110 -6.60 0.26 14.87
C HIS A 110 -6.93 -1.22 14.59
N GLY A 111 -5.92 -2.02 14.23
CA GLY A 111 -6.14 -3.43 13.86
C GLY A 111 -6.81 -3.63 12.48
N ALA A 112 -7.05 -2.57 11.72
CA ALA A 112 -7.67 -2.65 10.39
C ALA A 112 -6.64 -3.03 9.32
N PHE A 113 -6.68 -4.29 8.90
CA PHE A 113 -5.92 -4.80 7.75
C PHE A 113 -6.84 -4.93 6.54
N GLY A 114 -6.46 -4.30 5.44
CA GLY A 114 -7.24 -4.30 4.22
C GLY A 114 -8.32 -3.22 4.17
N ILE A 115 -8.63 -2.76 2.96
CA ILE A 115 -9.54 -1.65 2.70
C ILE A 115 -10.97 -1.94 3.15
N ALA A 116 -11.40 -3.21 3.15
CA ALA A 116 -12.70 -3.62 3.67
C ALA A 116 -12.81 -3.35 5.17
N ALA A 117 -11.80 -3.78 5.94
CA ALA A 117 -11.76 -3.54 7.38
C ALA A 117 -11.63 -2.05 7.69
N ALA A 118 -10.79 -1.32 6.94
CA ALA A 118 -10.62 0.12 7.11
C ALA A 118 -11.92 0.89 6.82
N SER A 119 -12.60 0.60 5.71
CA SER A 119 -13.88 1.26 5.36
C SER A 119 -14.94 1.04 6.43
N ALA A 120 -15.01 -0.18 6.99
CA ALA A 120 -15.93 -0.51 8.05
C ALA A 120 -15.55 0.16 9.38
N ALA A 121 -14.27 0.16 9.74
CA ALA A 121 -13.79 0.70 11.00
C ALA A 121 -13.90 2.24 11.08
N TYR A 122 -13.56 2.95 10.00
CA TYR A 122 -13.53 4.41 10.00
C TYR A 122 -14.89 5.04 9.65
N PHE A 123 -15.71 4.38 8.83
CA PHE A 123 -16.94 4.99 8.30
C PHE A 123 -18.18 4.10 8.37
N GLY A 124 -18.07 2.85 8.82
CA GLY A 124 -19.19 1.90 8.77
C GLY A 124 -19.65 1.57 7.34
N LYS A 125 -18.76 1.68 6.35
CA LYS A 125 -19.07 1.55 4.92
C LYS A 125 -18.36 0.35 4.28
N THR A 126 -18.90 -0.10 3.15
CA THR A 126 -18.14 -0.98 2.24
C THR A 126 -17.18 -0.15 1.37
N PRO A 127 -16.08 -0.74 0.84
CA PRO A 127 -15.14 -0.01 -0.03
C PRO A 127 -15.77 0.63 -1.27
N ALA A 128 -16.88 0.07 -1.77
CA ALA A 128 -17.63 0.61 -2.92
C ALA A 128 -18.40 1.90 -2.60
N GLN A 129 -18.65 2.17 -1.31
CA GLN A 129 -19.46 3.31 -0.84
C GLN A 129 -18.62 4.50 -0.38
N LEU A 130 -17.29 4.39 -0.42
CA LEU A 130 -16.40 5.49 -0.04
C LEU A 130 -16.55 6.66 -1.01
N ASP A 131 -16.77 7.84 -0.47
CA ASP A 131 -16.67 9.07 -1.24
C ASP A 131 -15.20 9.54 -1.36
N ILE A 132 -14.97 10.63 -2.09
CA ILE A 132 -13.62 11.17 -2.32
C ILE A 132 -12.94 11.66 -1.03
N GLY A 133 -13.69 12.19 -0.06
CA GLY A 133 -13.16 12.68 1.20
C GLY A 133 -12.70 11.53 2.09
N GLU A 134 -13.54 10.51 2.21
CA GLU A 134 -13.24 9.28 2.96
C GLU A 134 -12.09 8.49 2.34
N ALA A 135 -12.09 8.36 1.01
CA ALA A 135 -11.00 7.80 0.23
C ALA A 135 -9.67 8.52 0.49
N SER A 136 -9.69 9.86 0.45
CA SER A 136 -8.51 10.68 0.68
C SER A 136 -8.00 10.54 2.11
N LEU A 137 -8.90 10.48 3.10
CA LEU A 137 -8.54 10.23 4.48
C LEU A 137 -7.84 8.88 4.64
N LEU A 138 -8.42 7.79 4.12
CA LEU A 138 -7.77 6.47 4.19
C LEU A 138 -6.40 6.45 3.50
N ALA A 139 -6.26 7.10 2.35
CA ALA A 139 -4.97 7.19 1.67
C ALA A 139 -3.94 7.96 2.50
N ALA A 140 -4.35 9.03 3.19
CA ALA A 140 -3.48 9.84 4.04
C ALA A 140 -2.98 9.11 5.30
N LEU A 141 -3.68 8.06 5.75
CA LEU A 141 -3.25 7.27 6.92
C LEU A 141 -2.05 6.35 6.63
N LEU A 142 -1.94 5.85 5.40
CA LEU A 142 -0.98 4.80 5.01
C LEU A 142 0.49 5.07 5.43
N PRO A 143 1.03 6.31 5.33
CA PRO A 143 2.41 6.58 5.73
C PRO A 143 2.69 6.33 7.20
N CYS A 144 1.72 6.61 8.09
CA CYS A 144 1.87 6.43 9.53
C CYS A 144 0.50 6.21 10.19
N PRO A 145 -0.06 4.98 10.10
CA PRO A 145 -1.47 4.76 10.39
C PRO A 145 -1.92 5.10 11.80
N GLU A 146 -1.07 4.83 12.79
CA GLU A 146 -1.36 5.15 14.20
C GLU A 146 -1.23 6.66 14.48
N ALA A 147 -0.23 7.34 13.91
CA ALA A 147 0.05 8.75 14.21
C ALA A 147 -0.86 9.72 13.44
N LEU A 148 -1.38 9.29 12.29
CA LEU A 148 -2.25 10.10 11.43
C LEU A 148 -3.75 9.78 11.64
N SER A 149 -4.05 8.84 12.54
CA SER A 149 -5.42 8.52 12.94
C SER A 149 -6.17 9.79 13.39
N PRO A 150 -7.42 10.01 12.94
CA PRO A 150 -8.29 11.07 13.45
C PRO A 150 -8.92 10.74 14.83
N TYR A 151 -8.68 9.54 15.36
CA TYR A 151 -9.16 9.03 16.64
C TYR A 151 -8.01 8.73 17.60
#